data_AF-A0A1B6MHP6-F1
#
_entry.id   AF-A0A1B6MHP6-F1
#
_cell.length_a   1.000
_cell.length_b   1.000
_cell.length_c   1.000
_cell.angle_alpha   90.00
_cell.angle_beta   90.00
_cell.angle_gamma   90.00
#
_symmetry.space_group_name_H-M   'P 1'
#
loop_
_entity.id
_entity.type
_entity.pdbx_description
1 polymer ?
#
loop_
_entity_poly.entity_id
_entity_poly.type
_entity_poly.pdbx_seq_one_letter_code
_entity_poly.pdbx_strand_id
1 'polypeptide(L)'
;MRTILYKCLFILVVCTTFQLFYPQGYRQYTHQCDYFDYAGINRPVILFTTPTVYITEIDVTTDIDENLQGLVKYSVSTSADAECSTKLYDKTGVAVAASSHCQGTLRVVSPQLWWPAFSCGRTSGHLYTLEIYLEEGSGSGPDVYRLPVGIRTVSWNNTSIMINNRPVYLRGFGMHEDSDIRGRGFDYAVLARDLNLINWIGTNAIRTSHYPYAEETLNEADAMGILVIVEAPACSLKSFGEELYLYHKAYLLEMMSIHKNRPSVIMWSLANEPESNSEQADHYFGNLSYVAKEYDSTRPVTFVTSQLVANDTAVRHMDIVCVNRYRAWYSDSGHTELIVHQVLGEMREWHGKYNRPVLITEYGAASISGLHALPETMWSEDYQVVTHLEHFKAFDILRQEGTITGELMWNFIDFITPQEYFRPGGCSKGLFTRERQPKHAAHTVKRRYLALANCSVEL
;
A
#
# COMPACT_ATOMS: atom_id res chain seq x y z
N MET A 1 24.73 -13.87 11.06
CA MET A 1 24.22 -13.02 9.97
C MET A 1 22.92 -13.62 9.47
N ARG A 2 21.76 -13.09 9.89
CA ARG A 2 20.52 -13.29 9.13
C ARG A 2 20.54 -12.25 8.02
N THR A 3 20.84 -12.68 6.80
CA THR A 3 20.72 -11.82 5.63
C THR A 3 19.24 -11.73 5.29
N ILE A 4 18.59 -10.61 5.58
CA ILE A 4 17.27 -10.29 5.01
C ILE A 4 17.54 -9.94 3.54
N LEU A 5 17.58 -10.97 2.71
CA LEU A 5 17.71 -10.83 1.26
C LEU A 5 16.30 -10.62 0.71
N TYR A 6 15.94 -9.35 0.47
CA TYR A 6 14.77 -9.01 -0.34
C TYR A 6 14.98 -9.53 -1.76
N LYS A 7 14.65 -10.80 -1.99
CA LYS A 7 14.60 -11.34 -3.34
C LYS A 7 13.24 -10.94 -3.91
N CYS A 8 13.21 -10.00 -4.87
CA CYS A 8 11.99 -9.84 -5.66
C CYS A 8 11.71 -11.14 -6.41
N LEU A 9 10.44 -11.52 -6.49
CA LEU A 9 9.97 -12.67 -7.27
C LEU A 9 10.12 -12.35 -8.77
N PHE A 10 11.34 -12.46 -9.29
CA PHE A 10 11.57 -12.36 -10.72
C PHE A 10 11.24 -13.71 -11.35
N ILE A 11 10.04 -13.84 -11.93
CA ILE A 11 9.82 -14.86 -12.95
C ILE A 11 10.68 -14.44 -14.14
N LEU A 12 11.83 -15.07 -14.25
CA LEU A 12 12.80 -14.85 -15.31
C LEU A 12 12.24 -15.47 -16.60
N VAL A 13 11.44 -14.72 -17.36
CA VAL A 13 11.05 -15.14 -18.70
C VAL A 13 12.16 -14.74 -19.67
N VAL A 14 13.13 -15.62 -19.89
CA VAL A 14 14.03 -15.52 -21.05
C VAL A 14 13.24 -16.03 -22.25
N CYS A 15 12.60 -15.11 -22.97
CA CYS A 15 11.93 -15.47 -24.20
C CYS A 15 12.97 -15.62 -25.31
N THR A 16 13.29 -16.86 -25.70
CA THR A 16 13.98 -17.12 -26.97
C THR A 16 12.94 -17.11 -28.09
N THR A 17 12.68 -15.96 -28.71
CA THR A 17 11.82 -15.90 -29.90
C THR A 17 12.59 -15.38 -31.14
N PHE A 18 12.44 -16.15 -32.23
CA PHE A 18 12.86 -15.90 -33.62
C PHE A 18 14.34 -15.57 -33.88
N GLN A 19 15.19 -16.60 -33.86
CA GLN A 19 16.63 -16.52 -34.17
C GLN A 19 17.01 -16.06 -35.59
N LEU A 20 16.07 -15.88 -36.52
CA LEU A 20 16.40 -15.56 -37.93
C LEU A 20 16.85 -14.10 -38.15
N PHE A 21 16.44 -13.16 -37.29
CA PHE A 21 16.71 -11.73 -37.46
C PHE A 21 17.56 -11.11 -36.34
N TYR A 22 17.96 -11.90 -35.34
CA TYR A 22 18.81 -11.45 -34.24
C TYR A 22 20.21 -12.07 -34.34
N PRO A 23 21.28 -11.33 -33.97
CA PRO A 23 22.61 -11.90 -33.89
C PRO A 23 22.67 -13.13 -32.99
N GLN A 24 23.53 -14.10 -33.32
CA GLN A 24 23.74 -15.27 -32.47
C GLN A 24 24.13 -14.83 -31.05
N GLY A 25 23.42 -15.35 -30.04
CA GLY A 25 23.65 -15.02 -28.64
C GLY A 25 22.90 -13.78 -28.14
N TYR A 26 22.13 -13.09 -28.99
CA TYR A 26 21.22 -12.04 -28.55
C TYR A 26 20.19 -12.62 -27.57
N ARG A 27 20.03 -11.96 -26.41
CA ARG A 27 19.05 -12.30 -25.39
C ARG A 27 18.23 -11.05 -25.11
N GLN A 28 16.91 -11.21 -25.07
CA GLN A 28 16.00 -10.18 -24.64
C GLN A 28 15.55 -10.46 -23.21
N TYR A 29 15.70 -9.47 -22.35
CA TYR A 29 15.08 -9.45 -21.04
C TYR A 29 13.68 -8.82 -21.16
N THR A 30 12.66 -9.48 -20.62
CA THR A 30 11.31 -8.94 -20.58
C THR A 30 10.82 -8.91 -19.14
N HIS A 31 10.47 -7.72 -18.67
CA HIS A 31 9.79 -7.50 -17.40
C HIS A 31 8.32 -7.24 -17.69
N GLN A 32 7.41 -7.98 -17.04
CA GLN A 32 5.97 -7.92 -17.37
C GLN A 32 5.20 -6.83 -16.63
N CYS A 33 5.83 -6.11 -15.71
CA CYS A 33 5.21 -5.00 -14.99
C CYS A 33 5.58 -3.64 -15.58
N ASP A 34 4.68 -2.67 -15.39
CA ASP A 34 4.82 -1.30 -15.88
C ASP A 34 5.75 -0.47 -14.96
N TYR A 35 6.96 -0.94 -14.70
CA TYR A 35 8.06 -0.19 -14.05
C TYR A 35 9.42 -0.75 -14.48
N PHE A 36 10.48 0.06 -14.40
CA PHE A 36 11.83 -0.39 -14.75
C PHE A 36 12.42 -1.27 -13.66
N ASP A 37 12.98 -2.41 -14.07
CA ASP A 37 13.57 -3.37 -13.14
C ASP A 37 14.97 -2.93 -12.66
N TYR A 38 14.97 -1.97 -11.73
CA TYR A 38 16.19 -1.51 -11.08
C TYR A 38 16.80 -2.60 -10.20
N ALA A 39 18.02 -2.99 -10.50
CA ALA A 39 18.82 -3.91 -9.70
C ALA A 39 19.87 -3.17 -8.85
N GLY A 40 20.32 -3.81 -7.77
CA GLY A 40 21.37 -3.29 -6.90
C GLY A 40 20.99 -3.30 -5.42
N ILE A 41 21.86 -2.72 -4.61
CA ILE A 41 21.62 -2.51 -3.17
C ILE A 41 20.79 -1.23 -3.04
N ASN A 42 19.47 -1.38 -3.10
CA ASN A 42 18.52 -0.25 -3.11
C ASN A 42 18.14 0.24 -1.70
N ARG A 43 18.57 -0.47 -0.64
CA ARG A 43 18.27 -0.16 0.77
C ARG A 43 19.55 -0.16 1.62
N PRO A 44 19.52 0.48 2.80
CA PRO A 44 20.68 0.51 3.69
C PRO A 44 21.20 -0.91 4.03
N VAL A 45 22.52 -1.06 4.01
CA VAL A 45 23.20 -2.24 4.54
C VAL A 45 23.73 -1.87 5.92
N ILE A 46 23.23 -2.54 6.95
CA ILE A 46 23.51 -2.20 8.34
C ILE A 46 24.22 -3.38 9.01
N LEU A 47 25.33 -3.09 9.70
CA LEU A 47 25.92 -3.99 10.67
C LEU A 47 25.41 -3.57 12.05
N PHE A 48 24.79 -4.51 12.77
CA PHE A 48 24.30 -4.30 14.13
C PHE A 48 24.74 -5.44 15.04
N THR A 49 24.69 -5.21 16.35
CA THR A 49 25.01 -6.18 17.39
C THR A 49 23.83 -6.30 18.35
N THR A 50 23.61 -7.50 18.87
CA THR A 50 22.68 -7.77 19.96
C THR A 50 23.45 -8.42 21.11
N PRO A 51 22.90 -8.46 22.33
CA PRO A 51 23.35 -9.41 23.35
C PRO A 51 23.19 -10.87 22.85
N THR A 52 23.74 -11.83 23.59
CA THR A 52 23.66 -13.26 23.21
C THR A 52 22.24 -13.82 23.40
N VAL A 53 21.54 -13.32 24.42
CA VAL A 53 20.11 -13.50 24.63
C VAL A 53 19.41 -12.23 24.17
N TYR A 54 18.57 -12.34 23.15
CA TYR A 54 17.96 -11.17 22.51
C TYR A 54 16.52 -11.45 22.04
N ILE A 55 15.78 -10.37 21.84
CA ILE A 55 14.41 -10.38 21.32
C ILE A 55 14.46 -10.73 19.84
N THR A 56 13.78 -11.82 19.46
CA THR A 56 13.77 -12.30 18.07
C THR A 56 12.53 -11.86 17.31
N GLU A 57 11.40 -11.74 17.99
CA GLU A 57 10.12 -11.37 17.39
C GLU A 57 9.20 -10.74 18.43
N ILE A 58 8.38 -9.78 17.97
CA ILE A 58 7.36 -9.13 18.78
C ILE A 58 6.06 -9.16 17.98
N ASP A 59 5.00 -9.60 18.60
CA ASP A 59 3.64 -9.57 18.07
C ASP A 59 2.81 -8.59 18.88
N VAL A 60 2.19 -7.62 18.20
CA VAL A 60 1.29 -6.65 18.82
C VAL A 60 -0.03 -6.61 18.07
N THR A 61 -1.12 -6.76 18.82
CA THR A 61 -2.47 -6.44 18.34
C THR A 61 -3.10 -5.42 19.29
N THR A 62 -3.87 -4.49 18.73
CA THR A 62 -4.53 -3.44 19.52
C THR A 62 -6.04 -3.52 19.37
N ASP A 63 -6.75 -3.20 20.45
CA ASP A 63 -8.20 -3.20 20.48
C ASP A 63 -8.72 -2.08 21.39
N ILE A 64 -10.03 -1.85 21.36
CA ILE A 64 -10.73 -0.92 22.25
C ILE A 64 -11.86 -1.71 22.92
N ASP A 65 -11.86 -1.75 24.25
CA ASP A 65 -12.88 -2.50 24.99
C ASP A 65 -14.21 -1.75 25.14
N GLU A 66 -15.18 -2.40 25.78
CA GLU A 66 -16.52 -1.84 26.05
C GLU A 66 -16.50 -0.56 26.91
N ASN A 67 -15.44 -0.34 27.69
CA ASN A 67 -15.23 0.83 28.53
C ASN A 67 -14.41 1.91 27.82
N LEU A 68 -14.20 1.79 26.50
CA LEU A 68 -13.39 2.68 25.67
C LEU A 68 -11.93 2.77 26.11
N GLN A 69 -11.40 1.72 26.75
CA GLN A 69 -10.00 1.62 27.14
C GLN A 69 -9.19 0.97 26.01
N GLY A 70 -7.96 1.44 25.83
CA GLY A 70 -7.06 0.90 24.83
C GLY A 70 -6.44 -0.40 25.33
N LEU A 71 -6.49 -1.45 24.53
CA LEU A 71 -5.83 -2.73 24.81
C LEU A 71 -4.64 -2.89 23.87
N VAL A 72 -3.47 -3.18 24.42
CA VAL A 72 -2.26 -3.55 23.67
C VAL A 72 -1.90 -4.97 24.09
N LYS A 73 -2.32 -5.95 23.27
CA LYS A 73 -1.99 -7.37 23.45
C LYS A 73 -0.64 -7.61 22.80
N TYR A 74 0.28 -8.20 23.54
CA TYR A 74 1.64 -8.41 23.06
C TYR A 74 2.14 -9.82 23.39
N SER A 75 3.05 -10.32 22.56
CA SER A 75 3.84 -11.53 22.79
C SER A 75 5.27 -11.29 22.30
N VAL A 76 6.25 -11.73 23.07
CA VAL A 76 7.69 -11.54 22.80
C VAL A 76 8.35 -12.92 22.70
N SER A 77 9.04 -13.15 21.60
CA SER A 77 9.90 -14.32 21.40
C SER A 77 11.35 -13.93 21.62
N THR A 78 12.11 -14.81 22.28
CA THR A 78 13.51 -14.58 22.64
C THR A 78 14.40 -15.69 22.06
N SER A 79 15.70 -15.44 21.94
CA SER A 79 16.66 -16.44 21.43
C SER A 79 16.95 -17.58 22.42
N ALA A 80 16.66 -17.36 23.71
CA ALA A 80 16.73 -18.33 24.80
C ALA A 80 15.75 -17.91 25.91
N ASP A 81 15.46 -18.81 26.86
CA ASP A 81 14.58 -18.51 28.01
C ASP A 81 15.14 -17.32 28.81
N ALA A 82 14.31 -16.28 28.97
CA ALA A 82 14.68 -15.04 29.64
C ALA A 82 13.47 -14.40 30.34
N GLU A 83 13.73 -13.72 31.45
CA GLU A 83 12.74 -12.84 32.08
C GLU A 83 12.65 -11.51 31.34
N CYS A 84 11.46 -10.93 31.35
CA CYS A 84 11.09 -9.82 30.48
C CYS A 84 10.13 -8.90 31.20
N SER A 85 10.40 -7.61 31.12
CA SER A 85 9.48 -6.57 31.53
C SER A 85 9.09 -5.71 30.33
N THR A 86 7.84 -5.24 30.34
CA THR A 86 7.31 -4.39 29.29
C THR A 86 6.69 -3.14 29.89
N LYS A 87 6.93 -2.01 29.21
CA LYS A 87 6.36 -0.71 29.58
C LYS A 87 5.85 -0.04 28.32
N LEU A 88 4.66 0.53 28.39
CA LEU A 88 4.10 1.34 27.33
C LEU A 88 4.20 2.81 27.73
N TYR A 89 4.95 3.58 26.95
CA TYR A 89 5.12 5.01 27.16
C TYR A 89 4.27 5.81 26.18
N ASP A 90 3.67 6.90 26.64
CA ASP A 90 3.04 7.88 25.76
C ASP A 90 4.08 8.77 25.04
N LYS A 91 3.60 9.68 24.17
CA LYS A 91 4.46 10.64 23.45
C LYS A 91 5.28 11.58 24.34
N THR A 92 4.90 11.74 25.61
CA THR A 92 5.63 12.59 26.58
C THR A 92 6.70 11.81 27.35
N GLY A 93 6.77 10.49 27.17
CA GLY A 93 7.70 9.61 27.88
C GLY A 93 7.19 9.12 29.24
N VAL A 94 5.89 9.30 29.53
CA VAL A 94 5.27 8.80 30.76
C VAL A 94 4.78 7.37 30.54
N ALA A 95 5.13 6.46 31.46
CA ALA A 95 4.63 5.08 31.42
C ALA A 95 3.15 5.05 31.78
N VAL A 96 2.31 4.61 30.84
CA VAL A 96 0.84 4.53 30.99
C VAL A 96 0.35 3.11 31.32
N ALA A 97 1.19 2.11 31.08
CA ALA A 97 0.95 0.71 31.44
C ALA A 97 2.27 -0.07 31.54
N ALA A 98 2.30 -1.13 32.33
CA ALA A 98 3.46 -2.00 32.49
C ALA A 98 3.07 -3.44 32.82
N SER A 99 3.98 -4.38 32.57
CA SER A 99 3.86 -5.80 32.90
C SER A 99 5.25 -6.42 33.10
N SER A 100 5.34 -7.48 33.90
CA SER A 100 6.56 -8.25 34.16
C SER A 100 6.60 -9.59 33.42
N HIS A 101 5.92 -9.67 32.27
CA HIS A 101 5.77 -10.90 31.48
C HIS A 101 6.03 -10.65 30.00
N CYS A 102 6.45 -11.69 29.28
CA CYS A 102 6.77 -11.65 27.84
C CYS A 102 5.52 -11.68 26.98
N GLN A 103 4.39 -12.03 27.58
CA GLN A 103 3.10 -12.06 26.94
C GLN A 103 2.08 -11.46 27.89
N GLY A 104 1.15 -10.67 27.35
CA GLY A 104 0.13 -10.07 28.17
C GLY A 104 -0.75 -9.08 27.41
N THR A 105 -1.57 -8.36 28.17
CA THR A 105 -2.39 -7.26 27.66
C THR A 105 -2.17 -6.04 28.55
N LEU A 106 -1.62 -4.98 27.97
CA LEU A 106 -1.51 -3.68 28.61
C LEU A 106 -2.80 -2.90 28.38
N ARG A 107 -3.30 -2.24 29.43
CA ARG A 107 -4.57 -1.51 29.42
C ARG A 107 -4.29 -0.02 29.64
N VAL A 108 -4.70 0.81 28.69
CA VAL A 108 -4.52 2.26 28.71
C VAL A 108 -5.86 2.92 28.98
N VAL A 109 -5.97 3.58 30.13
CA VAL A 109 -7.16 4.34 30.51
C VAL A 109 -7.18 5.65 29.71
N SER A 110 -8.32 5.98 29.10
CA SER A 110 -8.48 7.17 28.24
C SER A 110 -7.41 7.25 27.12
N PRO A 111 -7.34 6.25 26.23
CA PRO A 111 -6.29 6.16 25.23
C PRO A 111 -6.39 7.31 24.22
N GLN A 112 -5.26 7.91 23.88
CA GLN A 112 -5.11 8.63 22.62
C GLN A 112 -4.99 7.59 21.49
N LEU A 113 -6.04 7.47 20.68
CA LEU A 113 -6.07 6.51 19.56
C LEU A 113 -5.25 7.01 18.38
N TRP A 114 -4.72 6.07 17.60
CA TRP A 114 -4.14 6.35 16.30
C TRP A 114 -5.28 6.64 15.31
N TRP A 115 -5.24 7.80 14.66
CA TRP A 115 -6.21 8.19 13.64
C TRP A 115 -5.53 8.47 12.31
N PRO A 116 -6.24 8.23 11.18
CA PRO A 116 -5.73 8.58 9.87
C PRO A 116 -5.51 10.09 9.70
N ALA A 117 -4.60 10.47 8.80
CA ALA A 117 -4.38 11.84 8.38
C ALA A 117 -5.69 12.49 7.95
N PHE A 118 -5.84 13.78 8.26
CA PHE A 118 -7.04 14.56 7.96
C PHE A 118 -8.32 14.03 8.64
N SER A 119 -8.20 13.39 9.81
CA SER A 119 -9.32 13.10 10.70
C SER A 119 -9.61 14.30 11.60
N CYS A 120 -10.59 15.13 11.24
CA CYS A 120 -10.83 16.41 11.93
C CYS A 120 -11.10 16.24 13.43
N GLY A 121 -10.46 17.10 14.25
CA GLY A 121 -10.60 17.09 15.71
C GLY A 121 -9.91 15.91 16.41
N ARG A 122 -9.05 15.17 15.70
CA ARG A 122 -8.33 14.01 16.23
C ARG A 122 -6.83 14.12 15.97
N THR A 123 -6.04 13.51 16.85
CA THR A 123 -4.59 13.43 16.70
C THR A 123 -4.24 12.39 15.64
N SER A 124 -3.74 12.83 14.49
CA SER A 124 -3.22 11.93 13.46
C SER A 124 -1.98 11.20 13.97
N GLY A 125 -1.84 9.92 13.63
CA GLY A 125 -0.57 9.21 13.83
C GLY A 125 -0.10 9.14 15.29
N HIS A 126 -1.02 9.04 16.28
CA HIS A 126 -0.61 8.92 17.67
C HIS A 126 0.06 7.56 17.93
N LEU A 127 1.32 7.59 18.37
CA LEU A 127 2.14 6.41 18.65
C LEU A 127 2.60 6.44 20.10
N TYR A 128 2.38 5.32 20.78
CA TYR A 128 3.05 4.95 22.03
C TYR A 128 4.36 4.26 21.71
N THR A 129 5.22 4.10 22.72
CA THR A 129 6.44 3.28 22.63
C THR A 129 6.30 2.10 23.56
N LEU A 130 6.19 0.88 23.01
CA LEU A 130 6.31 -0.36 23.76
C LEU A 130 7.80 -0.67 23.94
N GLU A 131 8.31 -0.45 25.15
CA GLU A 131 9.65 -0.85 25.55
C GLU A 131 9.59 -2.25 26.14
N ILE A 132 10.42 -3.15 25.62
CA ILE A 132 10.61 -4.51 26.11
C ILE A 132 12.05 -4.58 26.60
N TYR A 133 12.21 -5.03 27.83
CA TYR A 133 13.49 -5.20 28.49
C TYR A 133 13.65 -6.68 28.84
N LEU A 134 14.68 -7.32 28.31
CA LEU A 134 15.12 -8.64 28.76
C LEU A 134 16.20 -8.47 29.83
N GLU A 135 16.06 -9.21 30.92
CA GLU A 135 17.08 -9.23 31.96
C GLU A 135 18.40 -9.82 31.44
N GLU A 136 19.49 -9.49 32.12
CA GLU A 136 20.84 -9.86 31.71
C GLU A 136 21.02 -11.38 31.69
N GLY A 137 21.19 -11.95 30.49
CA GLY A 137 21.75 -13.28 30.31
C GLY A 137 23.26 -13.25 30.56
N SER A 138 23.74 -14.10 31.47
CA SER A 138 25.13 -14.24 31.94
C SER A 138 26.21 -13.50 31.11
N GLY A 139 26.46 -12.23 31.45
CA GLY A 139 27.64 -11.45 31.05
C GLY A 139 27.57 -10.67 29.73
N SER A 140 26.40 -10.56 29.08
CA SER A 140 26.25 -9.79 27.82
C SER A 140 25.44 -8.49 27.92
N GLY A 141 24.99 -8.11 29.13
CA GLY A 141 24.10 -6.96 29.35
C GLY A 141 22.64 -7.24 28.97
N PRO A 142 21.71 -6.34 29.32
CA PRO A 142 20.30 -6.48 28.98
C PRO A 142 20.02 -6.18 27.51
N ASP A 143 19.00 -6.83 26.95
CA ASP A 143 18.47 -6.47 25.63
C ASP A 143 17.26 -5.54 25.79
N VAL A 144 17.22 -4.47 25.01
CA VAL A 144 16.13 -3.48 25.07
C VAL A 144 15.65 -3.15 23.68
N TYR A 145 14.40 -3.47 23.40
CA TYR A 145 13.76 -3.12 22.13
C TYR A 145 12.61 -2.14 22.35
N ARG A 146 12.48 -1.17 21.45
CA ARG A 146 11.43 -0.14 21.49
C ARG A 146 10.63 -0.19 20.21
N LEU A 147 9.36 -0.57 20.32
CA LEU A 147 8.45 -0.71 19.19
C LEU A 147 7.38 0.39 19.25
N PRO A 148 7.24 1.24 18.22
CA PRO A 148 6.10 2.15 18.12
C PRO A 148 4.78 1.39 17.99
N VAL A 149 3.76 1.80 18.74
CA VAL A 149 2.43 1.17 18.74
C VAL A 149 1.35 2.23 18.60
N GLY A 150 0.52 2.13 17.56
CA GLY A 150 -0.69 2.94 17.41
C GLY A 150 -1.92 2.14 17.82
N ILE A 151 -2.62 2.58 18.88
CA ILE A 151 -3.86 1.92 19.33
C ILE A 151 -4.98 2.25 18.34
N ARG A 152 -5.38 1.28 17.52
CA ARG A 152 -6.50 1.41 16.57
C ARG A 152 -7.13 0.07 16.22
N THR A 153 -8.40 0.10 15.85
CA THR A 153 -9.08 -1.05 15.24
C THR A 153 -9.26 -0.83 13.73
N VAL A 154 -9.18 -1.92 12.97
CA VAL A 154 -9.56 -1.97 11.55
C VAL A 154 -10.72 -2.95 11.44
N SER A 155 -11.79 -2.54 10.77
CA SER A 155 -12.91 -3.42 10.44
C SER A 155 -13.47 -3.04 9.09
N TRP A 156 -14.24 -3.94 8.48
CA TRP A 156 -14.87 -3.69 7.20
C TRP A 156 -16.24 -4.37 7.13
N ASN A 157 -17.09 -3.84 6.28
CA ASN A 157 -18.38 -4.42 5.94
C ASN A 157 -18.57 -4.31 4.42
N ASN A 158 -19.77 -4.65 3.94
CA ASN A 158 -20.08 -4.70 2.52
C ASN A 158 -19.96 -3.37 1.78
N THR A 159 -19.89 -2.24 2.49
CA THR A 159 -19.92 -0.87 1.93
C THR A 159 -18.75 0.01 2.36
N SER A 160 -17.99 -0.38 3.40
CA SER A 160 -16.99 0.52 3.98
C SER A 160 -15.87 -0.23 4.70
N ILE A 161 -14.67 0.35 4.63
CA ILE A 161 -13.58 0.13 5.58
C ILE A 161 -13.74 1.11 6.74
N MET A 162 -13.47 0.69 7.95
CA MET A 162 -13.63 1.47 9.18
C MET A 162 -12.35 1.45 10.01
N ILE A 163 -11.98 2.61 10.54
CA ILE A 163 -10.92 2.78 11.52
C ILE A 163 -11.56 3.26 12.81
N ASN A 164 -11.33 2.56 13.93
CA ASN A 164 -11.93 2.89 15.22
C ASN A 164 -13.47 3.01 15.14
N ASN A 165 -14.11 2.06 14.46
CA ASN A 165 -15.55 2.00 14.19
C ASN A 165 -16.13 3.20 13.41
N ARG A 166 -15.29 3.96 12.70
CA ARG A 166 -15.74 5.05 11.82
C ARG A 166 -15.39 4.75 10.36
N PRO A 167 -16.35 4.83 9.43
CA PRO A 167 -16.07 4.67 8.01
C PRO A 167 -14.99 5.65 7.54
N VAL A 168 -14.05 5.15 6.75
CA VAL A 168 -13.01 5.96 6.11
C VAL A 168 -13.12 5.83 4.60
N TYR A 169 -13.04 6.97 3.92
CA TYR A 169 -12.90 7.01 2.47
C TYR A 169 -11.41 7.19 2.14
N LEU A 170 -10.83 6.23 1.43
CA LEU A 170 -9.43 6.25 1.05
C LEU A 170 -9.25 7.21 -0.13
N ARG A 171 -8.35 8.18 0.02
CA ARG A 171 -7.99 9.14 -1.03
C ARG A 171 -6.49 9.22 -1.13
N GLY A 172 -5.95 8.90 -2.31
CA GLY A 172 -4.52 8.67 -2.38
C GLY A 172 -4.00 8.27 -3.74
N PHE A 173 -2.93 7.48 -3.71
CA PHE A 173 -2.14 7.10 -4.87
C PHE A 173 -1.65 5.65 -4.80
N GLY A 174 -1.50 5.02 -5.97
CA GLY A 174 -0.39 4.09 -6.16
C GLY A 174 0.90 4.90 -6.30
N MET A 175 1.97 4.43 -5.67
CA MET A 175 3.27 5.12 -5.68
C MET A 175 4.34 4.25 -6.37
N HIS A 176 5.56 4.77 -6.49
CA HIS A 176 6.75 3.96 -6.78
C HIS A 176 7.95 4.51 -6.00
N GLU A 177 8.85 3.62 -5.57
CA GLU A 177 10.21 4.01 -5.17
C GLU A 177 11.03 4.28 -6.45
N ASP A 178 10.94 5.49 -6.97
CA ASP A 178 11.64 5.92 -8.19
C ASP A 178 12.12 7.38 -8.06
N SER A 179 13.35 7.64 -8.47
CA SER A 179 13.94 8.98 -8.54
C SER A 179 15.13 9.04 -9.50
N ASP A 180 15.48 10.26 -9.93
CA ASP A 180 16.58 10.47 -10.87
C ASP A 180 17.92 9.95 -10.34
N ILE A 181 18.70 9.40 -11.28
CA ILE A 181 20.03 8.80 -11.09
C ILE A 181 20.05 7.52 -10.25
N ARG A 182 19.38 7.49 -9.10
CA ARG A 182 19.40 6.37 -8.15
C ARG A 182 18.31 5.31 -8.39
N GLY A 183 17.33 5.59 -9.26
CA GLY A 183 16.23 4.67 -9.53
C GLY A 183 15.47 4.33 -8.25
N ARG A 184 15.49 3.05 -7.87
CA ARG A 184 14.84 2.52 -6.65
C ARG A 184 15.66 2.72 -5.36
N GLY A 185 16.84 3.33 -5.43
CA GLY A 185 17.65 3.60 -4.24
C GLY A 185 16.96 4.54 -3.25
N PHE A 186 16.83 4.09 -1.99
CA PHE A 186 16.23 4.88 -0.91
C PHE A 186 17.00 6.19 -0.64
N ASP A 187 16.26 7.28 -0.34
CA ASP A 187 16.82 8.59 -0.01
C ASP A 187 15.88 9.37 0.92
N TYR A 188 16.42 9.86 2.06
CA TYR A 188 15.64 10.61 3.04
C TYR A 188 15.14 11.97 2.54
N ALA A 189 15.87 12.64 1.65
CA ALA A 189 15.43 13.94 1.11
C ALA A 189 14.28 13.75 0.11
N VAL A 190 14.34 12.70 -0.71
CA VAL A 190 13.22 12.29 -1.58
C VAL A 190 12.01 11.90 -0.74
N LEU A 191 12.18 11.06 0.28
CA LEU A 191 11.10 10.69 1.20
C LEU A 191 10.48 11.92 1.85
N ALA A 192 11.29 12.82 2.42
CA ALA A 192 10.79 14.05 3.05
C ALA A 192 10.02 14.92 2.05
N ARG A 193 10.47 15.01 0.79
CA ARG A 193 9.74 15.74 -0.26
C ARG A 193 8.41 15.07 -0.59
N ASP A 194 8.40 13.75 -0.73
CA ASP A 194 7.20 12.97 -1.06
C ASP A 194 6.15 13.11 0.05
N LEU A 195 6.57 13.00 1.32
CA LEU A 195 5.68 13.20 2.48
C LEU A 195 5.11 14.62 2.57
N ASN A 196 5.93 15.63 2.29
CA ASN A 196 5.46 17.02 2.22
C ASN A 196 4.40 17.21 1.14
N LEU A 197 4.56 16.58 -0.02
CA LEU A 197 3.59 16.63 -1.11
C LEU A 197 2.32 15.83 -0.81
N ILE A 198 2.45 14.64 -0.20
CA ILE A 198 1.32 13.83 0.30
C ILE A 198 0.46 14.65 1.26
N ASN A 199 1.09 15.36 2.20
CA ASN A 199 0.40 16.26 3.10
C ASN A 199 -0.21 17.46 2.36
N TRP A 200 0.55 18.12 1.47
CA TRP A 200 0.08 19.28 0.71
C TRP A 200 -1.17 18.99 -0.15
N ILE A 201 -1.28 17.78 -0.70
CA ILE A 201 -2.40 17.39 -1.55
C ILE A 201 -3.63 16.93 -0.75
N GLY A 202 -3.49 16.60 0.53
CA GLY A 202 -4.59 16.12 1.37
C GLY A 202 -4.80 14.60 1.36
N THR A 203 -3.76 13.83 1.02
CA THR A 203 -3.83 12.36 0.92
C THR A 203 -3.89 11.70 2.29
N ASN A 204 -4.73 10.68 2.44
CA ASN A 204 -4.80 9.87 3.66
C ASN A 204 -4.43 8.39 3.45
N ALA A 205 -4.22 7.95 2.21
CA ALA A 205 -3.90 6.57 1.89
C ALA A 205 -2.87 6.42 0.76
N ILE A 206 -2.05 5.38 0.80
CA ILE A 206 -1.13 5.00 -0.28
C ILE A 206 -1.15 3.48 -0.49
N ARG A 207 -0.83 3.04 -1.71
CA ARG A 207 -0.54 1.63 -2.02
C ARG A 207 0.93 1.48 -2.43
N THR A 208 1.63 0.49 -1.85
CA THR A 208 3.05 0.22 -2.14
C THR A 208 3.20 -0.53 -3.47
N SER A 209 2.79 0.12 -4.57
CA SER A 209 2.83 -0.48 -5.91
C SER A 209 4.28 -0.65 -6.38
N HIS A 210 4.73 -1.80 -6.88
CA HIS A 210 4.12 -3.15 -6.81
C HIS A 210 5.03 -4.07 -6.00
N TYR A 211 5.49 -3.59 -4.84
CA TYR A 211 6.42 -4.25 -3.95
C TYR A 211 6.45 -3.54 -2.59
N PRO A 212 6.80 -4.22 -1.49
CA PRO A 212 6.94 -3.58 -0.19
C PRO A 212 8.02 -2.48 -0.27
N TYR A 213 7.76 -1.31 0.32
CA TYR A 213 8.71 -0.18 0.32
C TYR A 213 9.73 -0.28 1.45
N ALA A 214 10.70 0.64 1.46
CA ALA A 214 11.62 0.83 2.57
C ALA A 214 10.84 1.03 3.88
N GLU A 215 11.33 0.42 4.97
CA GLU A 215 10.67 0.46 6.27
C GLU A 215 10.56 1.88 6.82
N GLU A 216 11.52 2.72 6.49
CA GLU A 216 11.54 4.15 6.80
C GLU A 216 10.31 4.87 6.23
N THR A 217 9.91 4.56 4.99
CA THR A 217 8.70 5.14 4.38
C THR A 217 7.46 4.78 5.19
N LEU A 218 7.37 3.54 5.68
CA LEU A 218 6.24 3.09 6.48
C LEU A 218 6.32 3.59 7.93
N ASN A 219 7.51 3.82 8.49
CA ASN A 219 7.68 4.48 9.79
C ASN A 219 7.07 5.88 9.76
N GLU A 220 7.29 6.62 8.67
CA GLU A 220 6.70 7.94 8.49
C GLU A 220 5.18 7.84 8.25
N ALA A 221 4.70 6.83 7.51
CA ALA A 221 3.27 6.60 7.37
C ALA A 221 2.58 6.33 8.72
N ASP A 222 3.21 5.53 9.59
CA ASP A 222 2.78 5.28 10.97
C ASP A 222 2.69 6.58 11.78
N ALA A 223 3.72 7.45 11.69
CA ALA A 223 3.79 8.70 12.44
C ALA A 223 2.85 9.80 11.90
N MET A 224 2.59 9.83 10.59
CA MET A 224 1.74 10.82 9.93
C MET A 224 0.26 10.44 9.90
N GLY A 225 -0.08 9.18 10.17
CA GLY A 225 -1.45 8.67 10.03
C GLY A 225 -1.82 8.30 8.60
N ILE A 226 -0.86 8.05 7.71
CA ILE A 226 -1.14 7.67 6.32
C ILE A 226 -1.54 6.18 6.32
N LEU A 227 -2.69 5.85 5.76
CA LEU A 227 -3.16 4.48 5.60
C LEU A 227 -2.38 3.78 4.48
N VAL A 228 -1.92 2.56 4.72
CA VAL A 228 -1.08 1.84 3.76
C VAL A 228 -1.73 0.52 3.36
N ILE A 229 -1.85 0.32 2.06
CA ILE A 229 -2.10 -0.98 1.43
C ILE A 229 -0.74 -1.53 1.05
N VAL A 230 -0.26 -2.54 1.79
CA VAL A 230 1.04 -3.16 1.53
C VAL A 230 0.85 -4.26 0.51
N GLU A 231 1.61 -4.21 -0.57
CA GLU A 231 1.46 -5.09 -1.73
C GLU A 231 2.67 -6.02 -1.91
N ALA A 232 2.39 -7.30 -2.07
CA ALA A 232 3.39 -8.31 -2.38
C ALA A 232 3.98 -8.08 -3.78
N PRO A 233 5.24 -8.47 -4.03
CA PRO A 233 5.92 -8.26 -5.31
C PRO A 233 5.47 -9.25 -6.39
N ALA A 234 4.16 -9.36 -6.61
CA ALA A 234 3.51 -10.26 -7.54
C ALA A 234 2.63 -9.45 -8.50
N CYS A 235 3.18 -9.09 -9.65
CA CYS A 235 2.52 -8.21 -10.60
C CYS A 235 2.46 -8.85 -12.00
N SER A 236 1.32 -8.70 -12.68
CA SER A 236 1.05 -9.20 -14.03
C SER A 236 1.29 -10.71 -14.19
N LEU A 237 0.96 -11.49 -13.16
CA LEU A 237 1.12 -12.96 -13.17
C LEU A 237 0.22 -13.63 -14.21
N LYS A 238 0.78 -14.56 -15.00
CA LYS A 238 0.08 -15.28 -16.08
C LYS A 238 0.03 -16.80 -15.93
N SER A 239 0.79 -17.35 -15.00
CA SER A 239 0.83 -18.78 -14.72
C SER A 239 0.73 -19.00 -13.21
N PHE A 240 0.12 -20.11 -12.81
CA PHE A 240 -0.24 -20.37 -11.42
C PHE A 240 0.21 -21.77 -10.97
N GLY A 241 1.46 -22.12 -11.28
CA GLY A 241 2.07 -23.39 -10.91
C GLY A 241 2.49 -23.45 -9.43
N GLU A 242 2.74 -24.67 -8.94
CA GLU A 242 3.10 -24.94 -7.54
C GLU A 242 4.39 -24.22 -7.10
N GLU A 243 5.42 -24.21 -7.95
CA GLU A 243 6.69 -23.52 -7.64
C GLU A 243 6.45 -22.02 -7.39
N LEU A 244 5.69 -21.36 -8.27
CA LEU A 244 5.33 -19.96 -8.11
C LEU A 244 4.53 -19.73 -6.82
N TYR A 245 3.61 -20.64 -6.50
CA TYR A 245 2.83 -20.56 -5.28
C TYR A 245 3.70 -20.61 -4.03
N LEU A 246 4.67 -21.53 -3.96
CA LEU A 246 5.56 -21.65 -2.80
C LEU A 246 6.39 -20.39 -2.58
N TYR A 247 6.95 -19.80 -3.65
CA TYR A 247 7.69 -18.55 -3.52
C TYR A 247 6.79 -17.38 -3.16
N HIS A 248 5.65 -17.22 -3.83
CA HIS A 248 4.72 -16.14 -3.52
C HIS A 248 4.23 -16.22 -2.07
N LYS A 249 3.85 -17.41 -1.60
CA LYS A 249 3.48 -17.64 -0.20
C LYS A 249 4.62 -17.21 0.76
N ALA A 250 5.86 -17.58 0.46
CA ALA A 250 7.00 -17.23 1.31
C ALA A 250 7.20 -15.71 1.39
N TYR A 251 7.20 -15.00 0.25
CA TYR A 251 7.35 -13.53 0.26
C TYR A 251 6.17 -12.80 0.89
N LEU A 252 4.95 -13.31 0.69
CA LEU A 252 3.76 -12.77 1.32
C LEU A 252 3.87 -12.84 2.84
N LEU A 253 4.25 -14.00 3.38
CA LEU A 253 4.42 -14.19 4.83
C LEU A 253 5.60 -13.37 5.38
N GLU A 254 6.70 -13.23 4.64
CA GLU A 254 7.81 -12.36 5.02
C GLU A 254 7.40 -10.88 5.05
N MET A 255 6.69 -10.40 4.03
CA MET A 255 6.15 -9.04 4.00
C MET A 255 5.21 -8.80 5.19
N MET A 256 4.29 -9.74 5.46
CA MET A 256 3.36 -9.62 6.58
C MET A 256 4.09 -9.64 7.92
N SER A 257 5.11 -10.48 8.10
CA SER A 257 5.86 -10.55 9.36
C SER A 257 6.63 -9.27 9.69
N ILE A 258 7.18 -8.60 8.67
CA ILE A 258 7.86 -7.30 8.83
C ILE A 258 6.86 -6.19 9.20
N HIS A 259 5.65 -6.23 8.65
CA HIS A 259 4.69 -5.13 8.73
C HIS A 259 3.51 -5.34 9.68
N LYS A 260 3.39 -6.51 10.33
CA LYS A 260 2.24 -6.89 11.19
C LYS A 260 1.93 -5.92 12.33
N ASN A 261 2.97 -5.29 12.89
CA ASN A 261 2.84 -4.38 14.04
C ASN A 261 2.54 -2.92 13.64
N ARG A 262 2.51 -2.61 12.34
CA ARG A 262 2.36 -1.23 11.86
C ARG A 262 0.90 -0.77 11.93
N PRO A 263 0.59 0.33 12.64
CA PRO A 263 -0.77 0.85 12.69
C PRO A 263 -1.25 1.40 11.34
N SER A 264 -0.34 1.96 10.53
CA SER A 264 -0.64 2.49 9.18
C SER A 264 -1.11 1.42 8.21
N VAL A 265 -0.59 0.19 8.35
CA VAL A 265 -0.97 -0.92 7.47
C VAL A 265 -2.39 -1.34 7.82
N ILE A 266 -3.27 -1.24 6.82
CA ILE A 266 -4.70 -1.53 6.98
C ILE A 266 -5.24 -2.57 6.03
N MET A 267 -4.46 -3.01 5.04
CA MET A 267 -4.89 -4.01 4.06
C MET A 267 -3.68 -4.67 3.41
N TRP A 268 -3.79 -5.97 3.15
CA TRP A 268 -2.78 -6.75 2.44
C TRP A 268 -3.20 -6.97 0.98
N SER A 269 -2.39 -6.49 0.02
CA SER A 269 -2.58 -6.76 -1.41
C SER A 269 -1.68 -7.92 -1.84
N LEU A 270 -2.28 -9.01 -2.29
CA LEU A 270 -1.59 -10.23 -2.70
C LEU A 270 -0.94 -10.09 -4.08
N ALA A 271 -1.51 -9.30 -4.97
CA ALA A 271 -0.99 -9.15 -6.32
C ALA A 271 -1.55 -7.91 -7.01
N ASN A 272 -0.90 -7.50 -8.10
CA ASN A 272 -1.40 -6.52 -9.03
C ASN A 272 -1.65 -7.13 -10.42
N GLU A 273 -2.86 -6.94 -10.93
CA GLU A 273 -3.30 -7.33 -12.27
C GLU A 273 -2.93 -8.76 -12.70
N PRO A 274 -3.16 -9.80 -11.88
CA PRO A 274 -2.98 -11.17 -12.32
C PRO A 274 -4.02 -11.54 -13.40
N GLU A 275 -3.68 -12.49 -14.28
CA GLU A 275 -4.62 -13.18 -15.17
C GLU A 275 -5.56 -14.08 -14.34
N SER A 276 -6.49 -13.43 -13.64
CA SER A 276 -7.39 -13.97 -12.62
C SER A 276 -8.68 -14.57 -13.19
N ASN A 277 -8.66 -14.95 -14.48
CA ASN A 277 -9.81 -15.42 -15.26
C ASN A 277 -9.78 -16.95 -15.53
N SER A 278 -9.00 -17.71 -14.75
CA SER A 278 -8.87 -19.16 -14.90
C SER A 278 -9.19 -19.91 -13.60
N GLU A 279 -9.53 -21.19 -13.70
CA GLU A 279 -9.73 -22.07 -12.53
C GLU A 279 -8.43 -22.24 -11.72
N GLN A 280 -7.29 -22.28 -12.40
CA GLN A 280 -5.98 -22.34 -11.74
C GLN A 280 -5.72 -21.08 -10.89
N ALA A 281 -6.04 -19.90 -11.44
CA ALA A 281 -5.95 -18.65 -10.70
C ALA A 281 -6.90 -18.62 -9.49
N ASP A 282 -8.13 -19.12 -9.65
CA ASP A 282 -9.11 -19.21 -8.56
C ASP A 282 -8.58 -20.05 -7.38
N HIS A 283 -8.09 -21.27 -7.66
CA HIS A 283 -7.50 -22.13 -6.62
C HIS A 283 -6.24 -21.50 -5.99
N TYR A 284 -5.37 -20.91 -6.82
CA TYR A 284 -4.14 -20.27 -6.37
C TYR A 284 -4.39 -19.12 -5.39
N PHE A 285 -5.27 -18.18 -5.74
CA PHE A 285 -5.59 -17.03 -4.89
C PHE A 285 -6.51 -17.40 -3.73
N GLY A 286 -7.34 -18.45 -3.86
CA GLY A 286 -8.08 -19.02 -2.74
C GLY A 286 -7.15 -19.49 -1.63
N ASN A 287 -6.10 -20.25 -1.97
CA ASN A 287 -5.11 -20.73 -1.01
C ASN A 287 -4.25 -19.60 -0.42
N LEU A 288 -3.80 -18.64 -1.23
CA LEU A 288 -3.04 -17.50 -0.72
C LEU A 288 -3.87 -16.61 0.21
N SER A 289 -5.13 -16.35 -0.14
CA SER A 289 -6.06 -15.60 0.71
C SER A 289 -6.28 -16.31 2.04
N TYR A 290 -6.47 -17.63 2.01
CA TYR A 290 -6.58 -18.44 3.23
C TYR A 290 -5.34 -18.29 4.12
N VAL A 291 -4.14 -18.47 3.56
CA VAL A 291 -2.87 -18.35 4.31
C VAL A 291 -2.70 -16.95 4.89
N ALA A 292 -3.01 -15.89 4.13
CA ALA A 292 -2.91 -14.53 4.62
C ALA A 292 -3.85 -14.27 5.81
N LYS A 293 -5.09 -14.74 5.74
CA LYS A 293 -6.08 -14.57 6.81
C LYS A 293 -5.79 -15.43 8.04
N GLU A 294 -5.19 -16.60 7.85
CA GLU A 294 -4.69 -17.44 8.95
C GLU A 294 -3.53 -16.74 9.69
N TYR A 295 -2.64 -16.05 8.95
CA TYR A 295 -1.53 -15.31 9.52
C TYR A 295 -1.96 -14.01 10.21
N ASP A 296 -2.80 -13.20 9.56
CA ASP A 296 -3.34 -11.94 10.11
C ASP A 296 -4.83 -11.80 9.79
N SER A 297 -5.66 -12.04 10.80
CA SER A 297 -7.11 -11.86 10.73
C SER A 297 -7.56 -10.44 11.09
N THR A 298 -6.64 -9.55 11.48
CA THR A 298 -6.97 -8.19 11.94
C THR A 298 -7.14 -7.18 10.79
N ARG A 299 -6.83 -7.59 9.56
CA ARG A 299 -6.85 -6.74 8.36
C ARG A 299 -7.47 -7.48 7.17
N PRO A 300 -8.18 -6.77 6.27
CA PRO A 300 -8.69 -7.35 5.04
C PRO A 300 -7.56 -7.74 4.08
N VAL A 301 -7.86 -8.74 3.24
CA VAL A 301 -6.98 -9.21 2.16
C VAL A 301 -7.61 -8.90 0.81
N THR A 302 -6.79 -8.47 -0.15
CA THR A 302 -7.22 -8.17 -1.52
C THR A 302 -6.16 -8.57 -2.55
N PHE A 303 -6.50 -8.53 -3.84
CA PHE A 303 -5.55 -8.29 -4.92
C PHE A 303 -6.21 -7.29 -5.87
N VAL A 304 -5.40 -6.62 -6.67
CA VAL A 304 -5.88 -5.60 -7.60
C VAL A 304 -6.18 -6.24 -8.96
N THR A 305 -7.43 -6.19 -9.42
CA THR A 305 -7.83 -6.78 -10.70
C THR A 305 -7.93 -5.76 -11.83
N SER A 306 -7.45 -6.16 -13.02
CA SER A 306 -7.72 -5.51 -14.31
C SER A 306 -8.71 -6.30 -15.18
N GLN A 307 -9.18 -7.47 -14.72
CA GLN A 307 -10.15 -8.29 -15.44
C GLN A 307 -11.53 -7.64 -15.44
N LEU A 308 -12.35 -7.97 -16.43
CA LEU A 308 -13.77 -7.61 -16.41
C LEU A 308 -14.54 -8.45 -15.39
N VAL A 309 -15.63 -7.88 -14.86
CA VAL A 309 -16.48 -8.52 -13.83
C VAL A 309 -16.92 -9.93 -14.24
N ALA A 310 -17.30 -10.11 -15.51
CA ALA A 310 -17.77 -11.38 -16.04
C ALA A 310 -16.68 -12.47 -16.11
N ASN A 311 -15.42 -12.07 -16.25
CA ASN A 311 -14.31 -12.99 -16.52
C ASN A 311 -13.52 -13.34 -15.26
N ASP A 312 -13.52 -12.47 -14.25
CA ASP A 312 -12.75 -12.70 -13.02
C ASP A 312 -13.36 -13.84 -12.18
N THR A 313 -12.53 -14.85 -11.95
CA THR A 313 -12.89 -16.03 -11.14
C THR A 313 -12.38 -15.89 -9.71
N ALA A 314 -11.22 -15.25 -9.51
CA ALA A 314 -10.46 -15.28 -8.26
C ALA A 314 -10.80 -14.18 -7.24
N VAL A 315 -11.35 -13.02 -7.66
CA VAL A 315 -11.72 -11.90 -6.76
C VAL A 315 -12.69 -12.33 -5.65
N ARG A 316 -13.45 -13.42 -5.87
CA ARG A 316 -14.36 -14.00 -4.87
C ARG A 316 -13.69 -14.34 -3.53
N HIS A 317 -12.37 -14.52 -3.48
CA HIS A 317 -11.62 -14.83 -2.25
C HIS A 317 -11.17 -13.59 -1.46
N MET A 318 -11.35 -12.38 -2.00
CA MET A 318 -10.87 -11.12 -1.44
C MET A 318 -11.92 -10.41 -0.58
N ASP A 319 -11.53 -9.75 0.51
CA ASP A 319 -12.47 -9.04 1.39
C ASP A 319 -12.95 -7.71 0.80
N ILE A 320 -12.07 -7.03 0.06
CA ILE A 320 -12.31 -5.76 -0.64
C ILE A 320 -12.02 -5.98 -2.12
N VAL A 321 -12.90 -5.50 -3.00
CA VAL A 321 -12.70 -5.60 -4.45
C VAL A 321 -11.86 -4.41 -4.90
N CYS A 322 -10.60 -4.63 -5.26
CA CYS A 322 -9.72 -3.57 -5.76
C CYS A 322 -9.62 -3.62 -7.30
N VAL A 323 -9.83 -2.48 -7.97
CA VAL A 323 -9.92 -2.43 -9.43
C VAL A 323 -9.02 -1.35 -10.03
N ASN A 324 -8.35 -1.69 -11.11
CA ASN A 324 -7.61 -0.74 -11.95
C ASN A 324 -8.41 -0.43 -13.22
N ARG A 325 -8.75 0.84 -13.48
CA ARG A 325 -9.56 1.23 -14.64
C ARG A 325 -9.09 2.54 -15.26
N TYR A 326 -8.90 2.50 -16.58
CA TYR A 326 -8.33 3.57 -17.38
C TYR A 326 -9.29 3.99 -18.51
N ARG A 327 -10.52 4.37 -18.14
CA ARG A 327 -11.56 4.82 -19.08
C ARG A 327 -11.12 6.07 -19.82
N ALA A 328 -11.42 6.14 -21.12
CA ALA A 328 -10.95 7.15 -22.05
C ALA A 328 -9.42 7.19 -22.28
N TRP A 329 -8.66 6.22 -21.75
CA TRP A 329 -7.22 6.12 -21.97
C TRP A 329 -6.86 4.88 -22.77
N TYR A 330 -6.92 3.69 -22.16
CA TYR A 330 -6.63 2.42 -22.84
C TYR A 330 -7.82 1.88 -23.64
N SER A 331 -9.04 2.15 -23.19
CA SER A 331 -10.28 1.90 -23.93
C SER A 331 -10.96 3.23 -24.25
N ASP A 332 -11.64 3.27 -25.40
CA ASP A 332 -12.38 4.44 -25.88
C ASP A 332 -11.51 5.73 -25.83
N SER A 333 -10.26 5.61 -26.29
CA SER A 333 -9.23 6.65 -26.18
C SER A 333 -9.70 8.00 -26.68
N GLY A 334 -9.64 9.03 -25.83
CA GLY A 334 -10.09 10.40 -26.15
C GLY A 334 -11.55 10.70 -25.77
N HIS A 335 -12.35 9.70 -25.44
CA HIS A 335 -13.79 9.85 -25.17
C HIS A 335 -14.11 10.03 -23.68
N THR A 336 -13.76 11.20 -23.13
CA THR A 336 -13.97 11.52 -21.71
C THR A 336 -15.45 11.57 -21.32
N GLU A 337 -16.34 11.85 -22.27
CA GLU A 337 -17.79 11.87 -22.08
C GLU A 337 -18.39 10.50 -21.66
N LEU A 338 -17.67 9.40 -21.94
CA LEU A 338 -18.11 8.05 -21.59
C LEU A 338 -17.72 7.63 -20.17
N ILE A 339 -16.77 8.32 -19.53
CA ILE A 339 -16.19 7.93 -18.25
C ILE A 339 -17.28 7.73 -17.20
N VAL A 340 -18.17 8.71 -17.02
CA VAL A 340 -19.20 8.66 -15.98
C VAL A 340 -20.09 7.42 -16.16
N HIS A 341 -20.61 7.19 -17.36
CA HIS A 341 -21.50 6.06 -17.62
C HIS A 341 -20.81 4.72 -17.36
N GLN A 342 -19.59 4.55 -17.89
CA GLN A 342 -18.86 3.29 -17.80
C GLN A 342 -18.40 2.97 -16.37
N VAL A 343 -17.88 3.97 -15.65
CA VAL A 343 -17.45 3.79 -14.25
C VAL A 343 -18.64 3.46 -13.36
N LEU A 344 -19.78 4.16 -13.52
CA LEU A 344 -20.99 3.86 -12.74
C LEU A 344 -21.48 2.43 -12.98
N GLY A 345 -21.56 2.01 -14.25
CA GLY A 345 -22.02 0.66 -14.61
C GLY A 345 -21.14 -0.43 -14.01
N GLU A 346 -19.83 -0.32 -14.21
CA GLU A 346 -18.89 -1.36 -13.79
C GLU A 346 -18.72 -1.45 -12.27
N MET A 347 -18.61 -0.33 -11.56
CA MET A 347 -18.43 -0.36 -10.09
C MET A 347 -19.67 -0.95 -9.40
N ARG A 348 -20.87 -0.64 -9.89
CA ARG A 348 -22.12 -1.25 -9.40
C ARG A 348 -22.20 -2.75 -9.71
N GLU A 349 -21.69 -3.17 -10.86
CA GLU A 349 -21.64 -4.60 -11.22
C GLU A 349 -20.69 -5.38 -10.29
N TRP A 350 -19.49 -4.85 -10.02
CA TRP A 350 -18.56 -5.42 -9.05
C TRP A 350 -19.19 -5.54 -7.65
N HIS A 351 -19.75 -4.44 -7.15
CA HIS A 351 -20.38 -4.42 -5.84
C HIS A 351 -21.59 -5.35 -5.77
N GLY A 352 -22.44 -5.35 -6.79
CA GLY A 352 -23.63 -6.21 -6.86
C GLY A 352 -23.30 -7.70 -6.94
N LYS A 353 -22.24 -8.09 -7.68
CA LYS A 353 -21.83 -9.49 -7.82
C LYS A 353 -21.27 -10.08 -6.53
N TYR A 354 -20.50 -9.32 -5.76
CA TYR A 354 -19.78 -9.83 -4.57
C TYR A 354 -20.30 -9.31 -3.24
N ASN A 355 -21.16 -8.30 -3.22
CA ASN A 355 -21.67 -7.62 -2.02
C ASN A 355 -20.53 -7.16 -1.10
N ARG A 356 -19.53 -6.51 -1.71
CA ARG A 356 -18.29 -6.05 -1.07
C ARG A 356 -17.97 -4.63 -1.49
N PRO A 357 -17.26 -3.85 -0.66
CA PRO A 357 -16.89 -2.50 -1.03
C PRO A 357 -15.86 -2.54 -2.16
N VAL A 358 -15.98 -1.59 -3.09
CA VAL A 358 -15.06 -1.47 -4.22
C VAL A 358 -14.05 -0.35 -3.94
N LEU A 359 -12.78 -0.59 -4.19
CA LEU A 359 -11.71 0.39 -4.13
C LEU A 359 -11.11 0.55 -5.52
N ILE A 360 -11.18 1.75 -6.08
CA ILE A 360 -10.46 2.04 -7.33
C ILE A 360 -9.00 2.30 -6.94
N THR A 361 -8.10 1.42 -7.35
CA THR A 361 -6.69 1.45 -6.96
C THR A 361 -5.77 2.07 -8.01
N GLU A 362 -6.26 2.17 -9.25
CA GLU A 362 -5.63 2.94 -10.33
C GLU A 362 -6.69 3.51 -11.26
N TYR A 363 -6.52 4.79 -11.59
CA TYR A 363 -7.18 5.50 -12.68
C TYR A 363 -6.35 6.73 -13.03
N GLY A 364 -6.46 7.21 -14.26
CA GLY A 364 -5.77 8.42 -14.71
C GLY A 364 -5.49 8.43 -16.20
N ALA A 365 -4.79 9.47 -16.64
CA ALA A 365 -4.30 9.64 -18.00
C ALA A 365 -2.86 10.11 -17.94
N ALA A 366 -2.06 9.75 -18.95
CA ALA A 366 -0.70 10.27 -19.02
C ALA A 366 -0.71 11.73 -19.51
N SER A 367 0.21 12.52 -18.99
CA SER A 367 0.42 13.91 -19.36
C SER A 367 1.90 14.22 -19.49
N ILE A 368 2.27 14.87 -20.58
CA ILE A 368 3.61 15.44 -20.78
C ILE A 368 3.60 16.83 -20.19
N SER A 369 4.48 17.11 -19.23
CA SER A 369 4.50 18.43 -18.59
C SER A 369 4.80 19.53 -19.62
N GLY A 370 4.01 20.61 -19.57
CA GLY A 370 4.06 21.73 -20.51
C GLY A 370 3.29 21.53 -21.83
N LEU A 371 2.75 20.33 -22.09
CA LEU A 371 1.89 20.11 -23.27
C LEU A 371 0.45 20.56 -22.96
N HIS A 372 0.00 21.60 -23.67
CA HIS A 372 -1.36 22.11 -23.60
C HIS A 372 -2.06 22.03 -24.95
N ALA A 373 -3.38 21.84 -24.94
CA ALA A 373 -4.19 21.76 -26.15
C ALA A 373 -5.63 22.25 -25.94
N LEU A 374 -6.21 22.86 -26.97
CA LEU A 374 -7.63 23.22 -27.04
C LEU A 374 -8.18 22.88 -28.44
N PRO A 375 -9.15 21.95 -28.59
CA PRO A 375 -9.68 21.07 -27.53
C PRO A 375 -8.58 20.22 -26.90
N GLU A 376 -8.81 19.75 -25.67
CA GLU A 376 -7.87 18.90 -24.96
C GLU A 376 -7.58 17.61 -25.77
N THR A 377 -6.30 17.23 -25.83
CA THR A 377 -5.86 16.03 -26.53
C THR A 377 -5.13 15.10 -25.57
N MET A 378 -5.19 13.78 -25.80
CA MET A 378 -4.42 12.82 -25.02
C MET A 378 -2.96 13.26 -24.90
N TRP A 379 -2.36 13.05 -23.73
CA TRP A 379 -1.03 13.55 -23.31
C TRP A 379 -0.94 15.02 -22.92
N SER A 380 -1.93 15.86 -23.25
CA SER A 380 -1.95 17.23 -22.70
C SER A 380 -2.27 17.23 -21.21
N GLU A 381 -1.75 18.22 -20.48
CA GLU A 381 -2.11 18.45 -19.08
C GLU A 381 -3.62 18.74 -18.94
N ASP A 382 -4.22 19.40 -19.93
CA ASP A 382 -5.65 19.71 -19.99
C ASP A 382 -6.50 18.43 -20.05
N TYR A 383 -6.07 17.43 -20.83
CA TYR A 383 -6.76 16.14 -20.92
C TYR A 383 -6.68 15.35 -19.61
N GLN A 384 -5.54 15.38 -18.92
CA GLN A 384 -5.42 14.75 -17.60
C GLN A 384 -6.40 15.38 -16.60
N VAL A 385 -6.54 16.71 -16.61
CA VAL A 385 -7.51 17.43 -15.78
C VAL A 385 -8.94 17.00 -16.10
N VAL A 386 -9.36 17.04 -17.38
CA VAL A 386 -10.72 16.66 -17.78
C VAL A 386 -11.01 15.21 -17.42
N THR A 387 -10.08 14.29 -17.70
CA THR A 387 -10.21 12.87 -17.33
C THR A 387 -10.48 12.71 -15.83
N HIS A 388 -9.71 13.38 -14.96
CA HIS A 388 -9.94 13.30 -13.52
C HIS A 388 -11.29 13.89 -13.10
N LEU A 389 -11.68 15.04 -13.66
CA LEU A 389 -12.97 15.67 -13.35
C LEU A 389 -14.16 14.77 -13.69
N GLU A 390 -14.13 14.05 -14.81
CA GLU A 390 -15.20 13.09 -15.14
C GLU A 390 -15.22 11.88 -14.20
N HIS A 391 -14.05 11.34 -13.81
CA HIS A 391 -13.98 10.28 -12.80
C HIS A 391 -14.56 10.74 -11.46
N PHE A 392 -14.26 11.96 -11.03
CA PHE A 392 -14.75 12.53 -9.78
C PHE A 392 -16.27 12.62 -9.71
N LYS A 393 -16.94 12.98 -10.82
CA LYS A 393 -18.41 12.96 -10.90
C LYS A 393 -18.96 11.56 -10.63
N ALA A 394 -18.36 10.53 -11.23
CA ALA A 394 -18.78 9.15 -11.02
C ALA A 394 -18.52 8.69 -9.58
N PHE A 395 -17.35 9.02 -9.03
CA PHE A 395 -16.97 8.63 -7.67
C PHE A 395 -17.84 9.28 -6.60
N ASP A 396 -18.26 10.54 -6.79
CA ASP A 396 -19.15 11.21 -5.85
C ASP A 396 -20.52 10.51 -5.76
N ILE A 397 -21.06 10.06 -6.91
CA ILE A 397 -22.30 9.27 -6.96
C ILE A 397 -22.09 7.91 -6.27
N LEU A 398 -21.05 7.17 -6.65
CA LEU A 398 -20.81 5.81 -6.12
C LEU A 398 -20.49 5.81 -4.63
N ARG A 399 -19.83 6.85 -4.13
CA ARG A 399 -19.55 7.03 -2.70
C ARG A 399 -20.84 7.27 -1.91
N GLN A 400 -21.75 8.10 -2.43
CA GLN A 400 -23.06 8.33 -1.81
C GLN A 400 -23.91 7.05 -1.79
N GLU A 401 -23.77 6.21 -2.81
CA GLU A 401 -24.42 4.90 -2.90
C GLU A 401 -23.79 3.82 -1.99
N GLY A 402 -22.64 4.10 -1.36
CA GLY A 402 -21.91 3.09 -0.57
C GLY A 402 -21.28 1.98 -1.41
N THR A 403 -21.14 2.20 -2.73
CA THR A 403 -20.54 1.23 -3.66
C THR A 403 -19.02 1.23 -3.57
N ILE A 404 -18.41 2.42 -3.44
CA ILE A 404 -16.95 2.57 -3.38
C ILE A 404 -16.49 3.07 -2.01
N THR A 405 -15.34 2.57 -1.56
CA THR A 405 -14.69 2.95 -0.30
C THR A 405 -13.43 3.81 -0.49
N GLY A 406 -13.05 4.13 -1.72
CA GLY A 406 -11.94 5.03 -1.99
C GLY A 406 -11.55 5.19 -3.45
N GLU A 407 -10.60 6.09 -3.68
CA GLU A 407 -10.00 6.45 -4.96
C GLU A 407 -8.48 6.62 -4.79
N LEU A 408 -7.69 5.73 -5.42
CA LEU A 408 -6.24 5.85 -5.50
C LEU A 408 -5.85 6.11 -6.95
N MET A 409 -5.30 7.29 -7.17
CA MET A 409 -4.92 7.75 -8.49
C MET A 409 -3.60 7.10 -8.93
N TRP A 410 -3.49 6.83 -10.23
CA TRP A 410 -2.24 6.40 -10.83
C TRP A 410 -1.64 7.55 -11.64
N ASN A 411 -0.47 8.10 -11.29
CA ASN A 411 0.41 7.76 -10.16
C ASN A 411 0.73 9.03 -9.35
N PHE A 412 1.40 8.89 -8.20
CA PHE A 412 1.92 10.03 -7.45
C PHE A 412 2.94 10.82 -8.30
N ILE A 413 3.96 10.17 -8.84
CA ILE A 413 5.01 10.79 -9.66
C ILE A 413 5.10 10.13 -11.04
N ASP A 414 5.68 10.82 -12.01
CA ASP A 414 6.23 10.15 -13.19
C ASP A 414 7.41 9.26 -12.78
N PHE A 415 7.56 8.12 -13.44
CA PHE A 415 8.58 7.13 -13.10
C PHE A 415 9.05 6.37 -14.35
N ILE A 416 10.20 5.68 -14.27
CA ILE A 416 10.79 5.01 -15.43
C ILE A 416 10.21 3.62 -15.66
N THR A 417 10.03 3.29 -16.93
CA THR A 417 9.58 1.98 -17.44
C THR A 417 10.61 1.46 -18.45
N PRO A 418 10.54 0.19 -18.88
CA PRO A 418 11.19 -0.23 -20.12
C PRO A 418 10.84 0.69 -21.29
N GLN A 419 11.73 0.79 -22.27
CA GLN A 419 11.52 1.66 -23.43
C GLN A 419 10.44 1.10 -24.35
N GLU A 420 9.41 1.89 -24.60
CA GLU A 420 8.30 1.57 -25.50
C GLU A 420 7.88 2.81 -26.28
N TYR A 421 7.38 2.64 -27.51
CA TYR A 421 7.00 3.76 -28.38
C TYR A 421 5.82 4.60 -27.84
N PHE A 422 5.06 4.05 -26.88
CA PHE A 422 3.94 4.69 -26.22
C PHE A 422 4.27 5.14 -24.77
N ARG A 423 5.55 5.14 -24.40
CA ARG A 423 6.07 5.59 -23.09
C ARG A 423 7.10 6.70 -23.31
N PRO A 424 6.69 7.96 -23.53
CA PRO A 424 7.63 9.05 -23.81
C PRO A 424 8.49 9.35 -22.57
N GLY A 425 9.67 8.74 -22.51
CA GLY A 425 10.61 8.86 -21.38
C GLY A 425 10.27 8.00 -20.15
N GLY A 426 9.11 7.35 -20.11
CA GLY A 426 8.66 6.51 -18.99
C GLY A 426 7.13 6.49 -18.86
N CYS A 427 6.62 6.23 -17.66
CA CYS A 427 5.22 6.40 -17.34
C CYS A 427 4.95 7.85 -16.91
N SER A 428 4.24 8.60 -17.75
CA SER A 428 3.93 10.02 -17.50
C SER A 428 2.55 10.26 -16.86
N LYS A 429 2.01 9.27 -16.14
CA LYS A 429 0.69 9.37 -15.49
C LYS A 429 0.74 10.09 -14.13
N GLY A 430 1.92 10.48 -13.67
CA GLY A 430 2.11 11.17 -12.40
C GLY A 430 1.33 12.48 -12.33
N LEU A 431 0.83 12.80 -11.14
CA LEU A 431 0.40 14.16 -10.81
C LEU A 431 1.58 15.10 -10.62
N PHE A 432 2.68 14.55 -10.12
CA PHE A 432 3.94 15.25 -10.03
C PHE A 432 4.88 14.72 -11.12
N THR A 433 5.76 15.59 -11.62
CA THR A 433 6.88 15.14 -12.43
C THR A 433 7.80 14.25 -11.59
N ARG A 434 8.74 13.57 -12.23
CA ARG A 434 9.73 12.72 -11.56
C ARG A 434 10.57 13.51 -10.54
N GLU A 435 10.75 14.80 -10.77
CA GLU A 435 11.45 15.78 -9.92
C GLU A 435 10.53 16.42 -8.86
N ARG A 436 9.34 15.85 -8.63
CA ARG A 436 8.39 16.27 -7.58
C ARG A 436 7.87 17.70 -7.79
N GLN A 437 7.68 18.12 -9.05
CA GLN A 437 6.99 19.36 -9.40
C GLN A 437 5.53 19.09 -9.79
N PRO A 438 4.56 19.89 -9.32
CA PRO A 438 3.15 19.66 -9.61
C PRO A 438 2.84 19.92 -11.09
N LYS A 439 2.16 18.97 -11.74
CA LYS A 439 1.43 19.23 -12.98
C LYS A 439 0.10 19.93 -12.69
N HIS A 440 -0.58 20.42 -13.71
CA HIS A 440 -1.87 21.11 -13.59
C HIS A 440 -2.90 20.28 -12.81
N ALA A 441 -2.98 18.97 -13.08
CA ALA A 441 -3.89 18.06 -12.39
C ALA A 441 -3.67 18.00 -10.86
N ALA A 442 -2.44 18.18 -10.36
CA ALA A 442 -2.14 18.12 -8.93
C ALA A 442 -2.94 19.16 -8.12
N HIS A 443 -3.13 20.36 -8.67
CA HIS A 443 -3.92 21.42 -8.04
C HIS A 443 -5.42 21.10 -8.01
N THR A 444 -5.93 20.43 -9.05
CA THR A 444 -7.32 19.97 -9.12
C THR A 444 -7.58 18.85 -8.11
N VAL A 445 -6.66 17.89 -8.01
CA VAL A 445 -6.74 16.80 -7.03
C VAL A 445 -6.64 17.32 -5.60
N LYS A 446 -5.73 18.26 -5.33
CA LYS A 446 -5.62 18.92 -4.03
C LYS A 446 -6.95 19.50 -3.57
N ARG A 447 -7.63 20.26 -4.44
CA ARG A 447 -8.95 20.84 -4.12
C ARG A 447 -9.97 19.76 -3.77
N ARG A 448 -10.00 18.66 -4.52
CA ARG A 448 -10.88 17.52 -4.24
C ARG A 448 -10.56 16.87 -2.90
N TYR A 449 -9.32 16.48 -2.67
CA TYR A 449 -8.93 15.72 -1.48
C TYR A 449 -9.11 16.53 -0.19
N LEU A 450 -8.82 17.83 -0.21
CA LEU A 450 -9.11 18.73 0.90
C LEU A 450 -10.63 18.94 1.10
N ALA A 451 -11.42 19.04 0.03
CA ALA A 451 -12.88 19.10 0.15
C ALA A 451 -13.45 17.80 0.75
N LEU A 452 -12.97 16.64 0.32
CA LEU A 452 -13.37 15.33 0.88
C LEU A 452 -12.92 15.14 2.33
N ALA A 453 -11.89 15.86 2.79
CA ALA A 453 -11.46 15.83 4.18
C ALA A 453 -12.51 16.39 5.13
N ASN A 454 -13.34 17.33 4.66
CA ASN A 454 -14.31 18.06 5.48
C ASN A 454 -13.69 18.66 6.76
N CYS A 455 -12.39 18.96 6.75
CA CYS A 455 -11.75 19.72 7.81
C CYS A 455 -11.70 21.17 7.35
N SER A 456 -12.10 22.10 8.21
CA SER A 456 -11.73 23.51 8.06
C SER A 456 -10.21 23.60 8.15
N VAL A 457 -9.55 23.46 7.00
CA VAL A 457 -8.13 23.76 6.86
C VAL A 457 -8.07 25.28 6.93
N GLU A 458 -7.55 25.82 8.03
CA GLU A 458 -7.08 27.20 8.02
C GLU A 458 -6.03 27.28 6.90
N LEU A 459 -6.42 27.92 5.80
CA LEU A 459 -5.60 28.13 4.60
C LEU A 459 -4.49 29.13 4.87
#